data_AF-A0A2E8L8E2-F1
#
_entry.id   AF-A0A2E8L8E2-F1
#
_cell.length_a   1.000
_cell.length_b   1.000
_cell.length_c   1.000
_cell.angle_alpha   90.00
_cell.angle_beta   90.00
_cell.angle_gamma   90.00
#
_symmetry.space_group_name_H-M   'P 1'
#
loop_
_entity.id
_entity.type
_entity.pdbx_description
1 polymer ?
#
loop_
_entity_poly.entity_id
_entity_poly.type
_entity_poly.pdbx_seq_one_letter_code
_entity_poly.pdbx_strand_id
1 'polypeptide(L)'
;MSEQGPAVVDDRYELEPRFAGGLWRTAVLFGVLGLVLGFLFAWLLFSLGGDDENTPVDGVVDVPSVEGLDVQEARDLLLEAGLAQPDVEFETNVEVPVN
;
A
#
# COMPACT_ATOMS: atom_id res chain seq x y z
N MET A 1 66.86 45.04 -6.36
CA MET A 1 65.73 45.14 -7.31
C MET A 1 65.28 43.72 -7.58
N SER A 2 64.13 43.32 -7.06
CA SER A 2 63.61 41.95 -7.22
C SER A 2 62.85 41.86 -8.53
N GLU A 3 63.34 41.06 -9.46
CA GLU A 3 62.62 40.71 -10.68
C GLU A 3 61.53 39.70 -10.33
N GLN A 4 60.30 40.18 -10.14
CA GLN A 4 59.11 39.34 -10.20
C GLN A 4 58.87 39.00 -11.68
N GLY A 5 59.31 37.81 -12.09
CA GLY A 5 58.95 37.21 -13.37
C GLY A 5 57.43 37.03 -13.49
N PRO A 6 56.89 37.01 -14.73
CA PRO A 6 55.46 37.02 -14.98
C PRO A 6 54.77 35.86 -14.27
N ALA A 7 53.67 36.17 -13.58
CA ALA A 7 52.84 35.20 -12.89
C ALA A 7 52.47 34.06 -13.86
N VAL A 8 52.94 32.85 -13.55
CA VAL A 8 52.49 31.63 -14.20
C VAL A 8 51.00 31.53 -13.94
N VAL A 9 50.18 31.80 -14.96
CA VAL A 9 48.76 31.49 -14.94
C VAL A 9 48.68 29.98 -14.99
N ASP A 10 48.49 29.38 -13.82
CA ASP A 10 48.29 27.95 -13.68
C ASP A 10 46.87 27.63 -14.16
N ASP A 11 46.76 27.02 -15.35
CA ASP A 11 45.49 26.62 -15.96
C ASP A 11 44.79 25.47 -15.20
N ARG A 12 45.29 25.09 -14.02
CA ARG A 12 44.71 24.08 -13.12
C ARG A 12 43.42 24.49 -12.41
N TYR A 13 42.72 25.51 -12.89
CA TYR A 13 41.30 25.66 -12.59
C TYR A 13 40.48 24.79 -13.55
N GLU A 14 40.66 23.48 -13.41
CA GLU A 14 39.72 22.51 -13.96
C GLU A 14 38.34 22.84 -13.37
N LEU A 15 37.42 23.27 -14.22
CA LEU A 15 36.01 23.31 -13.88
C LEU A 15 35.61 21.87 -13.53
N GLU A 16 35.53 21.58 -12.23
CA GLU A 16 34.91 20.35 -11.72
C GLU A 16 33.56 20.16 -12.45
N PRO A 17 33.25 18.96 -12.99
CA PRO A 17 31.97 18.73 -13.64
C PRO A 17 30.89 18.64 -12.57
N ARG A 18 30.36 19.80 -12.19
CA ARG A 18 29.45 20.02 -11.04
C ARG A 18 28.08 19.32 -11.15
N PHE A 19 27.78 18.66 -12.28
CA PHE A 19 26.43 18.17 -12.56
C PHE A 19 26.33 16.74 -13.11
N ALA A 20 27.42 15.99 -13.25
CA ALA A 20 27.36 14.61 -13.77
C ALA A 20 26.87 13.58 -12.73
N GLY A 21 26.90 13.90 -11.43
CA GLY A 21 26.58 12.95 -10.36
C GLY A 21 25.11 12.91 -9.91
N GLY A 22 24.29 13.89 -10.27
CA GLY A 22 22.92 14.02 -9.76
C GLY A 22 21.96 12.98 -10.35
N LEU A 23 21.96 12.85 -11.68
CA LEU A 23 21.06 11.96 -12.41
C LEU A 23 21.36 10.48 -12.16
N TRP A 24 22.63 10.12 -11.98
CA TRP A 24 23.02 8.75 -11.69
C TRP A 24 22.63 8.33 -10.27
N ARG A 25 22.78 9.25 -9.30
CA ARG A 25 22.29 9.03 -7.93
C ARG A 25 20.77 8.87 -7.90
N THR A 26 20.02 9.68 -8.65
CA THR A 26 18.56 9.50 -8.74
C THR A 26 18.19 8.17 -9.38
N ALA A 27 18.88 7.74 -10.43
CA ALA A 27 18.63 6.45 -11.07
C ALA A 27 18.86 5.27 -10.10
N VAL A 28 19.94 5.31 -9.32
CA VAL A 28 20.22 4.33 -8.26
C VAL A 28 19.12 4.35 -7.19
N LEU A 29 18.70 5.53 -6.74
CA LEU A 29 17.62 5.66 -5.74
C LEU A 29 16.29 5.11 -6.25
N PHE A 30 15.91 5.37 -7.50
CA PHE A 30 14.69 4.81 -8.09
C PHE A 30 14.77 3.29 -8.27
N GLY A 31 15.94 2.76 -8.62
CA GLY A 31 16.16 1.32 -8.68
C GLY A 31 16.00 0.64 -7.31
N VAL A 32 16.60 1.21 -6.27
CA VAL A 32 16.45 0.72 -4.89
C VAL A 32 15.01 0.88 -4.40
N LEU A 33 14.38 2.03 -4.66
CA LEU A 33 12.99 2.29 -4.30
C LEU A 33 12.06 1.28 -4.97
N GLY A 34 12.23 1.03 -6.27
CA GLY A 34 11.46 0.03 -7.01
C GLY A 34 11.66 -1.39 -6.48
N LEU A 35 12.89 -1.76 -6.09
CA LEU A 35 13.19 -3.06 -5.48
C LEU A 35 12.48 -3.22 -4.13
N VAL A 36 12.56 -2.21 -3.26
CA VAL A 36 11.87 -2.21 -1.96
C VAL A 36 10.36 -2.25 -2.15
N LEU A 37 9.82 -1.43 -3.06
CA LEU A 37 8.38 -1.37 -3.31
C LEU A 37 7.85 -2.66 -3.93
N GLY A 38 8.59 -3.27 -4.86
CA GLY A 38 8.26 -4.56 -5.45
C GLY A 38 8.30 -5.69 -4.43
N PHE A 39 9.30 -5.69 -3.55
CA PHE A 39 9.36 -6.63 -2.43
C PHE A 39 8.17 -6.44 -1.48
N LEU A 40 7.86 -5.21 -1.06
CA LEU A 40 6.71 -4.92 -0.21
C LEU A 40 5.40 -5.34 -0.86
N PHE A 41 5.26 -5.13 -2.17
CA PHE A 41 4.05 -5.50 -2.90
C PHE A 41 3.91 -7.02 -3.00
N ALA A 42 4.99 -7.74 -3.33
CA ALA A 42 4.99 -9.21 -3.32
C ALA A 42 4.69 -9.77 -1.91
N TRP A 43 5.29 -9.15 -0.89
CA TRP A 43 5.04 -9.48 0.51
C TRP A 43 3.58 -9.22 0.90
N LEU A 44 3.00 -8.11 0.46
CA LEU A 44 1.60 -7.77 0.69
C LEU A 44 0.66 -8.79 0.04
N LEU A 45 0.90 -9.16 -1.22
CA LEU A 45 0.10 -10.16 -1.91
C LEU A 45 0.21 -11.53 -1.23
N PHE A 46 1.40 -11.92 -0.80
CA PHE A 46 1.61 -13.14 -0.03
C PHE A 46 0.90 -13.09 1.32
N SER A 47 0.97 -11.96 2.04
CA SER A 47 0.27 -11.76 3.31
C SER A 47 -1.25 -11.70 3.16
N LEU A 48 -1.76 -11.34 1.98
CA LEU A 48 -3.18 -11.24 1.68
C LEU A 48 -3.78 -12.56 1.13
N GLY A 49 -2.95 -13.42 0.53
CA GLY A 49 -3.41 -14.61 -0.20
C GLY A 49 -2.59 -15.88 0.07
N GLY A 50 -1.86 -15.94 1.18
CA GLY A 50 -0.95 -17.04 1.50
C GLY A 50 -1.36 -17.80 2.75
N ASP A 51 -2.39 -18.63 2.66
CA ASP A 51 -2.31 -20.03 3.11
C ASP A 51 -3.41 -20.87 2.44
N ASP A 52 -3.10 -22.13 2.18
CA ASP A 52 -3.96 -23.20 1.66
C ASP A 52 -4.18 -23.31 0.15
N GLU A 53 -3.13 -23.85 -0.47
CA GLU A 53 -3.20 -24.90 -1.49
C GLU A 53 -4.16 -26.05 -1.09
N ASN A 54 -5.48 -25.85 -1.16
CA ASN A 54 -6.54 -26.85 -1.44
C ASN A 54 -7.98 -26.35 -1.20
N THR A 55 -8.19 -25.08 -0.86
CA THR A 55 -9.56 -24.57 -0.76
C THR A 55 -9.99 -24.05 -2.13
N PRO A 56 -10.98 -24.65 -2.82
CA PRO A 56 -11.60 -23.96 -3.93
C PRO A 56 -12.05 -22.60 -3.41
N VAL A 57 -11.69 -21.53 -4.12
CA VAL A 57 -12.20 -20.17 -3.88
C VAL A 57 -13.69 -20.13 -4.19
N ASP A 58 -14.47 -20.85 -3.41
CA ASP A 58 -15.87 -20.55 -3.21
C ASP A 58 -15.87 -19.43 -2.17
N GLY A 59 -15.72 -18.20 -2.65
CA GLY A 59 -15.88 -16.99 -1.84
C GLY A 59 -17.34 -16.79 -1.43
N VAL A 60 -18.00 -17.86 -1.00
CA VAL A 60 -19.34 -17.90 -0.49
C VAL A 60 -19.18 -17.96 1.03
N VAL A 61 -19.18 -16.79 1.64
CA VAL A 61 -19.36 -16.69 3.09
C VAL A 61 -20.83 -17.01 3.35
N ASP A 62 -21.10 -18.09 4.08
CA ASP A 62 -22.46 -18.42 4.51
C ASP A 62 -22.99 -17.27 5.37
N VAL A 63 -24.00 -16.56 4.87
CA VAL A 63 -24.63 -15.45 5.59
C VAL A 63 -25.50 -16.04 6.70
N PRO A 64 -25.21 -15.77 7.99
CA PRO A 64 -26.04 -16.23 9.08
C PRO A 64 -27.43 -15.60 8.99
N SER A 65 -28.47 -16.37 9.30
CA SER A 65 -29.84 -15.83 9.34
C SER A 65 -29.97 -14.83 10.48
N VAL A 66 -30.33 -13.60 10.15
CA VAL A 66 -30.58 -12.50 11.09
C VAL A 66 -32.07 -12.12 11.18
N GLU A 67 -32.96 -12.96 10.65
CA GLU A 67 -34.41 -12.71 10.68
C GLU A 67 -34.95 -12.70 12.11
N GLY A 68 -35.61 -11.59 12.48
CA GLY A 68 -36.22 -11.41 13.80
C GLY A 68 -35.24 -10.99 14.91
N LEU A 69 -33.96 -10.81 14.61
CA LEU A 69 -32.98 -10.24 15.53
C LEU A 69 -33.03 -8.70 15.50
N ASP A 70 -32.65 -8.09 16.62
CA ASP A 70 -32.46 -6.64 16.68
C ASP A 70 -31.30 -6.21 15.76
N VAL A 71 -31.37 -4.98 15.24
CA VAL A 71 -30.36 -4.44 14.31
C VAL A 71 -28.95 -4.49 14.91
N GLN A 72 -28.79 -4.28 16.21
CA GLN A 72 -27.49 -4.33 16.86
C GLN A 72 -26.96 -5.76 16.95
N GLU A 73 -27.81 -6.71 17.33
CA GLU A 73 -27.45 -8.13 17.46
C GLU A 73 -27.17 -8.77 16.09
N ALA A 74 -27.94 -8.41 15.06
CA ALA A 74 -27.70 -8.80 13.68
C ALA A 74 -26.34 -8.29 13.16
N ARG A 75 -25.98 -7.03 13.48
CA ARG A 75 -24.71 -6.45 13.06
C ARG A 75 -23.52 -7.12 13.71
N ASP A 76 -23.62 -7.46 14.99
CA ASP A 76 -22.54 -8.13 15.71
C ASP A 76 -22.28 -9.54 15.14
N LEU A 77 -23.32 -10.30 14.80
CA LEU A 77 -23.20 -11.61 14.14
C LEU A 77 -22.61 -11.53 12.74
N LEU A 78 -22.99 -10.53 11.96
CA LEU A 78 -22.43 -10.33 10.61
C LEU A 78 -20.95 -9.92 10.68
N LEU A 79 -20.57 -9.09 11.65
CA LEU A 79 -19.17 -8.71 11.87
C LEU A 79 -18.31 -9.89 12.38
N GLU A 80 -18.85 -10.72 13.26
CA GLU A 80 -18.19 -11.95 13.74
C GLU A 80 -17.97 -12.96 12.60
N ALA A 81 -18.90 -13.03 11.64
CA ALA A 81 -18.77 -13.83 10.42
C ALA A 81 -17.78 -13.22 9.39
N GLY A 82 -17.15 -12.08 9.69
CA GLY A 82 -16.21 -11.41 8.79
C GLY A 82 -16.88 -10.67 7.63
N LEU A 83 -18.19 -10.42 7.70
CA LEU A 83 -18.93 -9.64 6.70
C LEU A 83 -18.74 -8.15 6.97
N ALA A 84 -18.71 -7.35 5.89
CA ALA A 84 -18.67 -5.89 5.98
C ALA A 84 -19.96 -5.35 6.62
N GLN A 85 -19.90 -4.14 7.19
CA GLN A 85 -21.06 -3.51 7.80
C GLN A 85 -22.23 -3.45 6.79
N PRO A 86 -23.39 -4.03 7.11
CA PRO A 86 -24.54 -4.04 6.20
C PRO A 86 -25.18 -2.66 6.13
N ASP A 87 -25.65 -2.28 4.93
CA ASP A 87 -26.53 -1.13 4.75
C ASP A 87 -27.92 -1.46 5.30
N VAL A 88 -28.50 -0.54 6.09
CA VAL A 88 -29.81 -0.73 6.72
C VAL A 88 -30.87 0.03 5.93
N GLU A 89 -31.83 -0.71 5.36
CA GLU A 89 -33.00 -0.16 4.69
C GLU A 89 -34.28 -0.62 5.40
N PHE A 90 -35.19 0.32 5.67
CA PHE A 90 -36.45 0.05 6.36
C PHE A 90 -37.56 -0.16 5.33
N GLU A 91 -38.10 -1.38 5.29
CA GLU A 91 -39.27 -1.74 4.49
C GLU A 91 -40.46 -2.00 5.42
N THR A 92 -41.69 -1.66 4.99
CA THR A 92 -42.89 -1.99 5.75
C THR A 92 -43.19 -3.49 5.65
N ASN A 93 -42.84 -4.24 6.70
CA ASN A 93 -43.07 -5.68 6.80
C ASN A 93 -44.23 -5.99 7.76
N VAL A 94 -45.09 -6.95 7.38
CA VAL A 94 -46.22 -7.46 8.18
C VAL A 94 -45.91 -8.79 8.88
N GLU A 95 -44.81 -9.46 8.54
CA GLU A 95 -44.40 -10.76 9.08
C GLU A 95 -43.40 -10.63 10.24
N VAL A 96 -42.59 -9.57 10.26
CA VAL A 96 -41.59 -9.34 11.31
C VAL A 96 -42.01 -8.14 12.18
N PRO A 97 -42.18 -8.31 13.50
CA PRO A 97 -42.57 -7.22 14.39
C PRO A 97 -41.40 -6.22 14.58
N VAL A 98 -41.75 -4.95 14.77
CA VAL A 98 -40.78 -3.90 15.16
C VAL A 98 -40.30 -4.15 16.59
N ASN A 99 -38.99 -4.30 16.77
CA ASN A 99 -38.30 -4.36 18.06
C ASN A 99 -37.53 -3.06 18.30
#